data_AF-A0A376U6Q5-F1
#
_entry.id   AF-A0A376U6Q5-F1
#
_cell.length_a   1.000
_cell.length_b   1.000
_cell.length_c   1.000
_cell.angle_alpha   90.00
_cell.angle_beta   90.00
_cell.angle_gamma   90.00
#
_symmetry.space_group_name_H-M   'P 1'
#
loop_
_entity.id
_entity.type
_entity.pdbx_description
1 polymer ?
#
loop_
_entity_poly.entity_id
_entity_poly.type
_entity_poly.pdbx_seq_one_letter_code
_entity_poly.pdbx_strand_id
1 'polypeptide(L)'
;MASTVEYGETVDGVVLEKDIQLVYGTANNTKINPGGEQHIKEFGVSSNTEIKGGYQYIEMNGTAEYSVLNDGYQIVQMGGAANQTTLNNGCYRFMAQRMIPRLKAGA
;
A
#
# COMPACT_ATOMS: atom_id res chain seq x y z
N MET A 1 12.51 -8.38 9.64
CA MET A 1 13.15 -9.04 8.47
C MET A 1 12.36 -8.65 7.22
N ALA A 2 12.89 -8.84 6.01
CA ALA A 2 12.12 -8.61 4.79
C ALA A 2 11.52 -9.93 4.28
N SER A 3 10.22 -9.96 4.00
CA SER A 3 9.56 -11.05 3.28
C SER A 3 9.30 -10.62 1.84
N THR A 4 9.49 -11.52 0.89
CA THR A 4 9.21 -11.25 -0.53
C THR A 4 8.03 -12.10 -0.97
N VAL A 5 7.11 -11.49 -1.71
CA VAL A 5 6.05 -12.16 -2.47
C VAL A 5 6.51 -12.14 -3.92
N GLU A 6 7.02 -13.26 -4.40
CA GLU A 6 7.62 -13.37 -5.74
C GLU A 6 6.56 -13.36 -6.85
N TYR A 7 6.99 -13.23 -8.10
CA TYR A 7 6.09 -13.27 -9.25
C TYR A 7 5.25 -14.56 -9.29
N GLY A 8 3.93 -14.39 -9.45
CA GLY A 8 2.98 -15.50 -9.47
C GLY A 8 2.59 -16.00 -8.08
N GLU A 9 3.27 -15.58 -7.02
CA GLU A 9 2.86 -15.88 -5.65
C GLU A 9 1.67 -15.01 -5.24
N THR A 10 0.83 -15.56 -4.38
CA THR A 10 -0.26 -14.83 -3.72
C THR A 10 -0.22 -15.11 -2.24
N VAL A 11 -0.20 -14.06 -1.44
CA VAL A 11 -0.31 -14.13 0.01
C VAL A 11 -1.57 -13.41 0.47
N ASP A 12 -2.12 -13.87 1.60
CA ASP A 12 -3.35 -13.32 2.17
C ASP A 12 -3.20 -13.11 3.68
N GLY A 13 -3.71 -11.98 4.19
CA GLY A 13 -3.81 -11.73 5.63
C GLY A 13 -2.48 -11.48 6.34
N VAL A 14 -1.42 -11.08 5.61
CA VAL A 14 -0.12 -10.77 6.20
C VAL A 14 -0.23 -9.56 7.15
N VAL A 15 0.43 -9.64 8.31
CA VAL A 15 0.50 -8.55 9.29
C VAL A 15 1.95 -8.08 9.40
N LEU A 16 2.18 -6.78 9.17
CA LEU A 16 3.49 -6.15 9.24
C LEU A 16 3.54 -5.21 10.45
N GLU A 17 4.47 -5.45 11.37
CA GLU A 17 4.64 -4.63 12.57
C GLU A 17 5.99 -3.92 12.61
N LYS A 18 7.09 -4.65 12.42
CA LYS A 18 8.46 -4.09 12.28
C LYS A 18 9.20 -4.78 11.14
N ASP A 19 8.41 -5.29 10.20
CA ASP A 19 8.85 -6.08 9.08
C ASP A 19 8.54 -5.35 7.79
N ILE A 20 9.32 -5.71 6.79
CA ILE A 20 9.20 -5.17 5.45
C ILE A 20 8.64 -6.29 4.57
N GLN A 21 7.67 -5.98 3.73
CA GLN A 21 7.19 -6.88 2.68
C GLN A 21 7.50 -6.28 1.31
N LEU A 22 8.18 -7.02 0.44
CA LEU A 22 8.40 -6.69 -0.95
C LEU A 22 7.40 -7.48 -1.81
N VAL A 23 6.53 -6.80 -2.55
CA VAL A 23 5.46 -7.45 -3.33
C VAL A 23 5.76 -7.30 -4.81
N TYR A 24 6.19 -8.39 -5.46
CA TYR A 24 6.29 -8.55 -6.91
C TYR A 24 5.12 -9.38 -7.48
N GLY A 25 4.54 -10.26 -6.67
CA GLY A 25 3.29 -10.98 -6.96
C GLY A 25 2.05 -10.25 -6.45
N THR A 26 1.17 -10.97 -5.75
CA THR A 26 -0.10 -10.44 -5.21
C THR A 26 -0.16 -10.54 -3.69
N ALA A 27 -0.46 -9.44 -3.00
CA ALA A 27 -0.71 -9.41 -1.57
C ALA A 27 -2.16 -8.96 -1.26
N ASN A 28 -2.93 -9.80 -0.60
CA ASN A 28 -4.31 -9.50 -0.22
C ASN A 28 -4.43 -9.27 1.28
N ASN A 29 -5.32 -8.35 1.66
CA ASN A 29 -5.76 -8.14 3.04
C ASN A 29 -4.59 -7.91 4.03
N THR A 30 -3.54 -7.22 3.56
CA THR A 30 -2.37 -6.94 4.40
C THR A 30 -2.71 -5.90 5.45
N LYS A 31 -2.22 -6.07 6.68
CA LYS A 31 -2.32 -5.08 7.76
C LYS A 31 -0.97 -4.48 8.06
N ILE A 32 -0.85 -3.17 7.95
CA ILE A 32 0.41 -2.45 8.20
C ILE A 32 0.28 -1.64 9.49
N ASN A 33 0.82 -2.19 10.57
CA ASN A 33 0.86 -1.59 11.89
C ASN A 33 2.09 -0.65 12.05
N PRO A 34 2.19 0.12 13.14
CA PRO A 34 3.31 1.03 13.35
C PRO A 34 4.69 0.34 13.32
N GLY A 35 5.54 0.78 12.39
CA GLY A 35 6.87 0.20 12.12
C GLY A 35 6.91 -0.79 10.96
N GLY A 36 5.76 -1.22 10.44
CA GLY A 36 5.64 -2.11 9.29
C GLY A 36 5.69 -1.35 7.97
N GLU A 37 6.25 -1.97 6.95
CA GLU A 37 6.38 -1.38 5.61
C GLU A 37 6.01 -2.38 4.52
N GLN A 38 5.13 -1.99 3.60
CA GLN A 38 4.85 -2.74 2.38
C GLN A 38 5.37 -1.94 1.18
N HIS A 39 6.25 -2.56 0.39
CA HIS A 39 6.71 -2.03 -0.88
C HIS A 39 6.07 -2.83 -2.02
N ILE A 40 5.18 -2.18 -2.75
CA ILE A 40 4.57 -2.73 -3.94
C ILE A 40 5.50 -2.40 -5.10
N LYS A 41 6.23 -3.42 -5.54
CA LYS A 41 7.29 -3.34 -6.54
C LYS A 41 6.70 -3.41 -7.95
N GLU A 42 7.56 -3.38 -8.95
CA GLU A 42 7.17 -3.44 -10.36
C GLU A 42 6.23 -4.63 -10.63
N PHE A 43 5.07 -4.35 -11.23
CA PHE A 43 4.00 -5.31 -11.51
C PHE A 43 3.38 -6.02 -10.29
N GLY A 44 3.82 -5.69 -9.09
CA GLY A 44 3.21 -6.14 -7.85
C GLY A 44 1.82 -5.51 -7.65
N VAL A 45 0.91 -6.29 -7.09
CA VAL A 45 -0.45 -5.86 -6.78
C VAL A 45 -0.73 -6.09 -5.30
N SER A 46 -1.24 -5.06 -4.62
CA SER A 46 -1.71 -5.17 -3.24
C SER A 46 -3.15 -4.70 -3.12
N SER A 47 -4.02 -5.55 -2.58
CA SER A 47 -5.46 -5.30 -2.53
C SER A 47 -6.00 -5.36 -1.10
N ASN A 48 -6.90 -4.44 -0.77
CA ASN A 48 -7.57 -4.34 0.54
C ASN A 48 -6.59 -4.19 1.72
N THR A 49 -5.49 -3.45 1.52
CA THR A 49 -4.53 -3.19 2.59
C THR A 49 -5.10 -2.22 3.62
N GLU A 50 -5.00 -2.57 4.90
CA GLU A 50 -5.36 -1.71 6.03
C GLU A 50 -4.09 -1.12 6.67
N ILE A 51 -3.92 0.20 6.60
CA ILE A 51 -2.78 0.92 7.17
C ILE A 51 -3.21 1.58 8.49
N LYS A 52 -2.54 1.20 9.59
CA LYS A 52 -2.82 1.62 10.97
C LYS A 52 -1.59 2.26 11.64
N GLY A 53 -0.79 2.98 10.86
CA GLY A 53 0.37 3.72 11.36
C GLY A 53 1.71 3.36 10.73
N GLY A 54 1.75 2.37 9.83
CA GLY A 54 2.94 2.05 9.03
C GLY A 54 2.94 2.72 7.64
N TYR A 55 3.73 2.15 6.73
CA TYR A 55 3.94 2.72 5.39
C TYR A 55 3.57 1.72 4.28
N GLN A 56 2.83 2.20 3.27
CA GLN A 56 2.70 1.54 1.99
C GLN A 56 3.36 2.38 0.91
N TYR A 57 4.42 1.87 0.31
CA TYR A 57 5.11 2.46 -0.83
C TYR A 57 4.66 1.79 -2.11
N ILE A 58 4.09 2.56 -3.02
CA ILE A 58 3.69 2.09 -4.35
C ILE A 58 4.73 2.62 -5.32
N GLU A 59 5.59 1.73 -5.79
CA GLU A 59 6.70 2.07 -6.67
C GLU A 59 6.28 2.04 -8.15
N MET A 60 7.20 2.33 -9.06
CA MET A 60 6.94 2.38 -10.50
C MET A 60 6.29 1.07 -11.00
N ASN A 61 5.19 1.18 -11.73
CA ASN A 61 4.36 0.08 -12.23
C ASN A 61 3.77 -0.84 -11.14
N GLY A 62 3.89 -0.48 -9.86
CA GLY A 62 3.19 -1.14 -8.76
C GLY A 62 1.76 -0.61 -8.63
N THR A 63 0.83 -1.46 -8.20
CA THR A 63 -0.58 -1.09 -8.03
C THR A 63 -1.09 -1.45 -6.63
N ALA A 64 -1.66 -0.45 -5.93
CA ALA A 64 -2.48 -0.68 -4.74
C ALA A 64 -3.95 -0.46 -5.06
N GLU A 65 -4.81 -1.36 -4.61
CA GLU A 65 -6.26 -1.26 -4.77
C GLU A 65 -6.97 -1.30 -3.41
N TYR A 66 -7.98 -0.46 -3.25
CA TYR A 66 -8.89 -0.47 -2.09
C TYR A 66 -8.18 -0.36 -0.73
N SER A 67 -7.05 0.35 -0.69
CA SER A 67 -6.34 0.57 0.57
C SER A 67 -7.13 1.47 1.52
N VAL A 68 -7.13 1.16 2.80
CA VAL A 68 -7.81 1.92 3.85
C VAL A 68 -6.76 2.47 4.82
N LEU A 69 -6.66 3.79 4.91
CA LEU A 69 -5.70 4.50 5.75
C LEU A 69 -6.40 4.95 7.04
N ASN A 70 -6.35 4.09 8.06
CA ASN A 70 -6.80 4.39 9.41
C ASN A 70 -5.76 5.21 10.20
N ASP A 71 -4.49 5.15 9.81
CA ASP A 71 -3.38 6.01 10.22
C ASP A 71 -2.17 5.73 9.29
N GLY A 72 -1.04 6.41 9.46
CA GLY A 72 0.19 6.14 8.70
C GLY A 72 0.19 6.75 7.31
N TYR A 73 0.90 6.12 6.37
CA TYR A 73 1.18 6.73 5.06
C TYR A 73 0.97 5.77 3.89
N GLN A 74 0.32 6.26 2.85
CA GLN A 74 0.41 5.68 1.51
C GLN A 74 1.17 6.66 0.62
N ILE A 75 2.28 6.19 0.05
CA ILE A 75 3.21 6.99 -0.72
C ILE A 75 3.28 6.40 -2.12
N VAL A 76 2.73 7.13 -3.10
CA VAL A 76 2.73 6.74 -4.51
C VAL A 76 3.88 7.44 -5.23
N GLN A 77 4.85 6.67 -5.69
CA GLN A 77 5.98 7.17 -6.47
C GLN A 77 5.59 7.39 -7.94
N MET A 78 6.47 8.05 -8.72
CA MET A 78 6.20 8.27 -10.14
C MET A 78 6.01 6.94 -10.89
N GLY A 79 4.88 6.82 -11.59
CA GLY A 79 4.52 5.60 -12.31
C GLY A 79 3.82 4.53 -11.46
N GLY A 80 3.65 4.75 -10.16
CA GLY A 80 2.82 3.90 -9.30
C GLY A 80 1.34 4.28 -9.37
N ALA A 81 0.46 3.33 -9.07
CA ALA A 81 -0.99 3.55 -9.07
C ALA A 81 -1.63 3.19 -7.72
N ALA A 82 -2.37 4.14 -7.14
CA ALA A 82 -3.22 3.90 -5.97
C ALA A 82 -4.68 4.11 -6.36
N ASN A 83 -5.43 3.02 -6.46
CA ASN A 83 -6.82 3.00 -6.88
C ASN A 83 -7.74 2.85 -5.67
N GLN A 84 -8.76 3.71 -5.61
CA GLN A 84 -9.85 3.62 -4.63
C GLN A 84 -9.38 3.60 -3.16
N THR A 85 -8.41 4.44 -2.83
CA THR A 85 -7.95 4.60 -1.45
C THR A 85 -8.98 5.35 -0.60
N THR A 86 -9.32 4.77 0.56
CA THR A 86 -10.13 5.41 1.60
C THR A 86 -9.20 5.99 2.66
N LEU A 87 -9.32 7.30 2.93
CA LEU A 87 -8.51 8.01 3.90
C LEU A 87 -9.36 8.39 5.13
N ASN A 88 -9.11 7.74 6.26
CA ASN A 88 -9.79 8.05 7.52
C ASN A 88 -8.96 9.01 8.37
N ASN A 89 -7.72 8.65 8.73
CA ASN A 89 -6.86 9.45 9.63
C ASN A 89 -5.36 9.45 9.27
N GLY A 90 -4.96 8.88 8.12
CA GLY A 90 -3.56 8.84 7.68
C GLY A 90 -3.14 9.99 6.75
N CYS A 91 -2.08 9.76 5.99
CA CYS A 91 -1.59 10.68 4.97
C CYS A 91 -1.46 9.96 3.62
N TYR A 92 -2.14 10.50 2.61
CA TYR A 92 -1.95 10.10 1.22
C TYR A 92 -0.99 11.09 0.54
N ARG A 93 0.09 10.58 -0.06
CA ARG A 93 1.07 11.40 -0.78
C ARG A 93 1.35 10.83 -2.17
N PHE A 94 1.09 11.62 -3.20
CA PHE A 94 1.50 11.34 -4.58
C PHE A 94 2.76 12.14 -4.93
N MET A 95 3.80 11.49 -5.45
CA MET A 95 5.10 12.12 -5.74
C MET A 95 5.25 12.60 -7.21
N ALA A 96 4.22 12.49 -8.05
CA ALA A 96 4.17 13.13 -9.37
C ALA A 96 3.36 14.45 -9.35
N GLN A 97 3.55 15.31 -10.37
CA GLN A 97 2.85 16.60 -10.50
C GLN A 97 1.32 16.44 -10.33
N ARG A 98 0.79 17.00 -9.23
CA ARG A 98 -0.62 17.26 -8.90
C ARG A 98 -1.65 16.35 -9.62
N MET A 99 -1.88 15.15 -9.07
CA MET A 99 -3.18 14.50 -9.20
C MET A 99 -3.79 14.43 -7.80
N ILE A 100 -4.89 15.17 -7.60
CA ILE A 100 -5.67 15.12 -6.36
C ILE A 100 -6.46 13.81 -6.43
N PRO A 101 -6.22 12.82 -5.55
CA PRO A 101 -7.04 11.63 -5.50
C PRO A 101 -8.49 12.02 -5.24
N ARG A 102 -9.44 11.30 -5.83
CA ARG A 102 -10.86 11.41 -5.45
C ARG A 102 -11.02 10.87 -4.03
N LEU A 103 -10.80 11.72 -3.03
CA LEU A 103 -11.16 11.47 -1.65
C LEU A 103 -12.69 11.42 -1.58
N LYS A 104 -13.26 10.22 -1.40
CA LYS A 104 -14.60 10.14 -0.82
C LYS A 104 -14.42 10.31 0.68
N ALA A 105 -14.81 11.47 1.21
CA ALA A 105 -15.04 11.60 2.64
C ALA A 105 -16.07 10.54 3.02
N GLY A 106 -15.71 9.64 3.94
CA GLY A 106 -16.68 8.76 4.60
C GLY A 106 -17.71 9.63 5.31
N ALA A 107 -18.98 9.26 5.18
CA ALA A 107 -20.12 9.94 5.79
C ALA A 107 -20.03 9.98 7.32
#